data_AF-A0A818NEV0-F1
#
_entry.id   AF-A0A818NEV0-F1
#
_cell.length_a   1.000
_cell.length_b   1.000
_cell.length_c   1.000
_cell.angle_alpha   90.00
_cell.angle_beta   90.00
_cell.angle_gamma   90.00
#
_symmetry.space_group_name_H-M   'P 1'
#
loop_
_entity.id
_entity.type
_entity.pdbx_description
1 polymer ?
#
loop_
_entity_poly.entity_id
_entity_poly.type
_entity_poly.pdbx_seq_one_letter_code
_entity_poly.pdbx_strand_id
1 'polypeptide(L)'
;MFNLTVGHNCHEPSQTPNYSVDIIYGTVNQFAGDLLRTEFYLETKVRGNRPYSAVIVDEVDSMFIDQREHFTQLASLTPGYKSLNVILKFIFIFFKKYNITEDNEFVIQQANGFVKVDALGFIRSKLNDKTLIEFPEFRRSYIFYKLPKWIKSARRALYNLQLDIDYIINKEKEIVPVDYLNTGVSQTHMHWSDGVHQFLQLKHNLLE
;
A
#
# COMPACT_ATOMS: atom_id res chain seq x y z
N MET A 1 28.95 -13.60 35.40
CA MET A 1 29.51 -14.91 35.05
C MET A 1 29.39 -15.26 33.56
N PHE A 2 28.52 -14.62 32.75
CA PHE A 2 28.54 -14.81 31.28
C PHE A 2 28.53 -13.52 30.44
N ASN A 3 28.45 -12.34 31.08
CA ASN A 3 28.43 -11.02 30.41
C ASN A 3 27.46 -10.92 29.21
N LEU A 4 26.31 -11.60 29.33
CA LEU A 4 25.22 -11.55 28.34
C LEU A 4 24.17 -10.53 28.77
N THR A 5 23.64 -9.82 27.79
CA THR A 5 22.50 -8.92 27.92
C THR A 5 21.21 -9.66 27.61
N VAL A 6 20.19 -9.44 28.46
CA VAL A 6 18.89 -10.10 28.34
C VAL A 6 17.80 -9.04 28.31
N GLY A 7 16.87 -9.18 27.36
CA GLY A 7 15.69 -8.34 27.22
C GLY A 7 14.41 -9.17 27.14
N HIS A 8 13.28 -8.49 27.06
CA HIS A 8 11.98 -9.12 26.90
C HIS A 8 11.05 -8.30 25.99
N ASN A 9 10.15 -9.00 25.33
CA ASN A 9 9.13 -8.50 24.43
C ASN A 9 7.73 -8.90 24.96
N CYS A 10 7.44 -8.47 26.19
CA CYS A 10 6.18 -8.77 26.87
C CYS A 10 5.42 -7.49 27.24
N HIS A 11 5.61 -6.42 26.48
CA HIS A 11 5.18 -5.08 26.88
C HIS A 11 3.82 -4.65 26.32
N GLU A 12 3.29 -3.57 26.90
CA GLU A 12 2.18 -2.80 26.33
C GLU A 12 2.55 -2.25 24.94
N PRO A 13 1.57 -2.00 24.05
CA PRO A 13 1.81 -1.59 22.66
C PRO A 13 2.69 -0.34 22.46
N SER A 14 2.92 0.45 23.52
CA SER A 14 3.67 1.70 23.51
C SER A 14 5.19 1.54 23.74
N GLN A 15 5.67 0.37 24.15
CA GLN A 15 7.09 0.14 24.40
C GLN A 15 7.71 -0.66 23.26
N THR A 16 8.81 -0.15 22.69
CA THR A 16 9.59 -0.85 21.68
C THR A 16 10.53 -1.86 22.35
N PRO A 17 10.44 -3.15 22.03
CA PRO A 17 11.37 -4.13 22.57
C PRO A 17 12.78 -3.87 22.07
N ASN A 18 13.77 -4.00 22.95
CA ASN A 18 15.16 -3.85 22.56
C ASN A 18 15.70 -5.17 21.96
N TYR A 19 15.72 -5.24 20.63
CA TYR A 19 16.29 -6.37 19.89
C TYR A 19 17.84 -6.36 19.81
N SER A 20 18.55 -5.41 20.43
CA SER A 20 20.01 -5.36 20.43
C SER A 20 20.68 -6.24 21.49
N VAL A 21 19.90 -6.84 22.39
CA VAL A 21 20.38 -7.70 23.49
C VAL A 21 20.80 -9.08 22.99
N ASP A 22 21.60 -9.83 23.74
CA ASP A 22 22.02 -11.18 23.32
C ASP A 22 20.83 -12.14 23.29
N ILE A 23 20.03 -12.16 24.36
CA ILE A 23 18.86 -13.04 24.51
C ILE A 23 17.60 -12.19 24.71
N ILE A 24 16.54 -12.50 23.94
CA ILE A 24 15.24 -11.83 24.08
C ILE A 24 14.14 -12.87 24.33
N TYR A 25 13.42 -12.71 25.44
CA TYR A 25 12.23 -13.49 25.76
C TYR A 25 10.98 -12.79 25.22
N GLY A 26 9.90 -13.52 24.97
CA GLY A 26 8.67 -12.93 24.50
C GLY A 26 7.63 -13.98 24.14
N THR A 27 6.41 -13.54 23.87
CA THR A 27 5.36 -14.42 23.40
C THR A 27 5.39 -14.52 21.87
N VAL A 28 4.87 -15.62 21.33
CA VAL A 28 4.75 -15.84 19.88
C VAL A 28 4.02 -14.68 19.21
N ASN A 29 2.93 -14.20 19.82
CA ASN A 29 2.12 -13.10 19.28
C ASN A 29 2.89 -11.78 19.19
N GLN A 30 3.73 -11.45 20.18
CA GLN A 30 4.52 -10.21 20.14
C GLN A 30 5.61 -10.28 19.07
N PHE A 31 6.33 -11.41 18.99
CA PHE A 31 7.32 -11.62 17.93
C PHE A 31 6.68 -11.60 16.53
N ALA A 32 5.51 -12.22 16.36
CA ALA A 32 4.76 -12.18 15.11
C ALA A 32 4.30 -10.75 14.78
N GLY A 33 3.80 -10.01 15.76
CA GLY A 33 3.40 -8.61 15.60
C GLY A 33 4.56 -7.71 15.17
N ASP A 34 5.73 -7.84 15.80
CA ASP A 34 6.91 -7.06 15.46
C ASP A 34 7.50 -7.42 14.11
N LEU A 35 7.41 -8.70 13.73
CA LEU A 35 7.71 -9.14 12.38
C LEU A 35 6.80 -8.44 11.37
N LEU A 36 5.49 -8.50 11.58
CA LEU A 36 4.52 -7.84 10.71
C LEU A 36 4.76 -6.32 10.64
N ARG A 37 5.06 -5.66 11.77
CA ARG A 37 5.35 -4.22 11.81
C ARG A 37 6.63 -3.89 11.03
N THR A 38 7.68 -4.68 11.21
CA THR A 38 8.96 -4.49 10.52
C THR A 38 8.81 -4.64 9.01
N GLU A 39 8.01 -5.60 8.56
CA GLU A 39 7.72 -5.78 7.13
C GLU A 39 6.81 -4.67 6.60
N PHE A 40 5.78 -4.28 7.36
CA PHE A 40 4.75 -3.33 6.91
C PHE A 40 5.22 -1.87 6.91
N TYR A 41 5.92 -1.44 7.96
CA TYR A 41 6.40 -0.06 8.14
C TYR A 41 7.89 0.01 7.82
N LEU A 42 8.23 0.36 6.58
CA LEU A 42 9.61 0.42 6.10
C LEU A 42 10.52 1.34 6.92
N GLU A 43 9.96 2.45 7.42
CA GLU A 43 10.69 3.47 8.19
C GLU A 43 11.00 3.03 9.63
N THR A 44 10.07 2.30 10.25
CA THR A 44 10.17 1.86 11.65
C THR A 44 10.44 0.37 11.70
N LYS A 45 11.69 -0.03 11.44
CA LYS A 45 12.13 -1.41 11.63
C LYS A 45 12.19 -1.73 13.13
N VAL A 46 11.11 -2.26 13.69
CA VAL A 46 11.01 -2.61 15.13
C VAL A 46 12.15 -3.55 15.55
N ARG A 47 12.49 -4.51 14.69
CA ARG A 47 13.61 -5.45 14.92
C ARG A 47 15.00 -4.90 14.57
N GLY A 48 15.08 -3.67 14.06
CA GLY A 48 16.30 -3.12 13.47
C GLY A 48 16.85 -4.02 12.37
N ASN A 49 18.15 -4.31 12.44
CA ASN A 49 18.85 -5.20 11.50
C ASN A 49 19.21 -6.56 12.14
N ARG A 50 18.54 -6.98 13.23
CA ARG A 50 18.85 -8.24 13.90
C ARG A 50 18.57 -9.44 12.97
N PRO A 51 19.57 -10.28 12.64
CA PRO A 51 19.32 -11.48 11.85
C PRO A 51 18.53 -12.54 12.65
N TYR A 52 17.93 -13.48 11.95
CA TYR A 52 17.38 -14.68 12.58
C TYR A 52 18.53 -15.64 12.90
N SER A 53 18.62 -16.12 14.13
CA SER A 53 19.69 -17.02 14.59
C SER A 53 19.12 -18.32 15.14
N ALA A 54 18.78 -18.34 16.42
CA ALA A 54 18.15 -19.48 17.08
C ALA A 54 16.86 -19.03 17.76
N VAL A 55 15.86 -19.91 17.75
CA VAL A 55 14.59 -19.75 18.46
C VAL A 55 14.40 -20.98 19.32
N ILE A 56 14.19 -20.76 20.61
CA ILE A 56 13.78 -21.81 21.55
C ILE A 56 12.32 -21.55 21.84
N VAL A 57 11.48 -22.54 21.54
CA VAL A 57 10.05 -22.48 21.80
C VAL A 57 9.78 -23.36 23.02
N ASP A 58 9.18 -22.75 24.04
CA ASP A 58 8.65 -23.47 25.20
C ASP A 58 7.20 -23.88 24.93
N GLU A 59 6.74 -24.98 25.54
CA GLU A 59 5.36 -25.50 25.37
C GLU A 59 4.95 -25.70 23.90
N VAL A 60 5.81 -26.43 23.17
CA VAL A 60 5.68 -26.67 21.72
C VAL A 60 4.39 -27.38 21.35
N ASP A 61 3.92 -28.31 22.18
CA ASP A 61 2.69 -29.07 21.99
C ASP A 61 1.46 -28.16 22.03
N SER A 62 1.35 -27.28 23.02
CA SER A 62 0.26 -26.30 23.09
C SER A 62 0.28 -25.32 21.92
N MET A 63 1.46 -24.91 21.43
CA MET A 63 1.54 -24.02 20.28
C MET A 63 1.01 -24.69 18.99
N PHE A 64 1.37 -25.95 18.74
CA PHE A 64 1.03 -26.63 17.48
C PHE A 64 -0.34 -27.33 17.49
N ILE A 65 -0.87 -27.68 18.67
CA ILE A 65 -2.16 -28.37 18.79
C ILE A 65 -3.24 -27.37 19.19
N ASP A 66 -3.09 -26.75 20.37
CA ASP A 66 -4.14 -25.93 20.96
C ASP A 66 -4.28 -24.58 20.26
N GLN A 67 -3.14 -23.99 19.87
CA GLN A 67 -3.10 -22.64 19.30
C GLN A 67 -2.91 -22.59 17.77
N ARG A 68 -3.11 -23.71 17.08
CA ARG A 68 -2.84 -23.82 15.63
C ARG A 68 -3.61 -22.83 14.74
N GLU A 69 -4.77 -22.35 15.20
CA GLU A 69 -5.64 -21.42 14.47
C GLU A 69 -5.39 -19.96 14.83
N HIS A 70 -4.50 -19.68 15.79
CA HIS A 70 -4.14 -18.31 16.13
C HIS A 70 -3.34 -17.67 14.99
N PHE A 71 -3.81 -16.51 14.53
CA PHE A 71 -3.08 -15.66 13.61
C PHE A 71 -2.94 -14.26 14.22
N THR A 72 -1.79 -13.64 13.97
CA THR A 72 -1.55 -12.24 14.35
C THR A 72 -1.79 -11.35 13.12
N GLN A 73 -2.48 -10.23 13.32
CA GLN A 73 -2.77 -9.27 12.26
C GLN A 73 -2.47 -7.84 12.70
N LEU A 74 -2.08 -6.99 11.74
CA LEU A 74 -1.99 -5.55 11.95
C LEU A 74 -3.30 -4.89 11.56
N ALA A 75 -4.01 -4.38 12.56
CA ALA A 75 -5.16 -3.51 12.34
C ALA A 75 -4.72 -2.05 12.48
N SER A 76 -5.15 -1.21 11.55
CA SER A 76 -4.99 0.24 11.62
C SER A 76 -6.28 0.89 11.16
N LEU A 77 -6.64 2.01 11.80
CA LEU A 77 -7.70 2.90 11.32
C LEU A 77 -7.33 3.59 10.00
N THR A 78 -6.06 3.51 9.62
CA THR A 78 -5.58 4.04 8.35
C THR A 78 -6.15 3.22 7.19
N PRO A 79 -6.79 3.85 6.19
CA PRO A 79 -7.23 3.16 4.99
C PRO A 79 -6.08 2.34 4.39
N GLY A 80 -6.29 1.05 4.13
CA GLY A 80 -5.25 0.15 3.64
C GLY A 80 -4.55 0.63 2.36
N TYR A 81 -5.18 1.54 1.62
CA TYR A 81 -4.63 2.21 0.45
C TYR A 81 -3.62 3.32 0.74
N LYS A 82 -3.47 3.87 1.96
CA LYS A 82 -2.51 4.98 2.20
C LYS A 82 -1.08 4.60 1.80
N SER A 83 -0.67 3.37 2.10
CA SER A 83 0.64 2.83 1.68
C SER A 83 0.75 2.58 0.17
N LEU A 84 -0.38 2.53 -0.55
CA LEU A 84 -0.43 2.44 -2.01
C LEU A 84 -0.59 3.83 -2.67
N ASN A 85 -0.85 4.89 -1.88
CA ASN A 85 -1.02 6.25 -2.41
C ASN A 85 0.21 6.71 -3.18
N VAL A 86 1.43 6.30 -2.79
CA VAL A 86 2.65 6.63 -3.54
C VAL A 86 2.58 6.10 -4.98
N ILE A 87 2.09 4.87 -5.15
CA ILE A 87 1.96 4.22 -6.46
C ILE A 87 0.83 4.86 -7.26
N LEU A 88 -0.31 5.14 -6.62
CA LEU A 88 -1.43 5.83 -7.26
C LEU A 88 -1.07 7.27 -7.65
N LYS A 89 -0.37 8.02 -6.79
CA LYS A 89 0.19 9.36 -7.08
C LYS A 89 1.15 9.30 -8.26
N PHE A 90 2.05 8.30 -8.32
CA PHE A 90 2.94 8.10 -9.46
C PHE A 90 2.17 7.87 -10.76
N ILE A 91 1.19 6.98 -10.76
CA ILE A 91 0.33 6.72 -11.94
C ILE A 91 -0.42 8.01 -12.35
N PHE A 92 -0.98 8.74 -11.39
CA PHE A 92 -1.69 10.00 -11.64
C PHE A 92 -0.79 11.05 -12.31
N ILE A 93 0.41 11.28 -11.76
CA ILE A 93 1.39 12.22 -12.33
C ILE A 93 1.80 11.77 -13.73
N PHE A 94 2.02 10.46 -13.92
CA PHE A 94 2.34 9.89 -15.23
C PHE A 94 1.23 10.18 -16.26
N PHE A 95 -0.03 9.96 -15.90
CA PHE A 95 -1.19 10.27 -16.74
C PHE A 95 -1.37 11.76 -17.03
N LYS A 96 -0.97 12.65 -16.12
CA LYS A 96 -0.98 14.10 -16.35
C LYS A 96 0.15 14.57 -17.25
N LYS A 97 1.30 13.90 -17.19
CA LYS A 97 2.50 14.24 -17.96
C LYS A 97 2.41 13.76 -19.41
N TYR A 98 1.86 12.56 -19.62
CA TYR A 98 1.78 11.92 -20.93
C TYR A 98 0.34 11.79 -21.39
N ASN A 99 0.08 12.13 -22.66
CA ASN A 99 -1.23 11.91 -23.25
C ASN A 99 -1.38 10.43 -23.63
N ILE A 100 -1.97 9.65 -22.72
CA ILE A 100 -2.14 8.20 -22.88
C ILE A 100 -3.40 7.92 -23.71
N THR A 101 -3.25 7.12 -24.75
CA THR A 101 -4.31 6.71 -25.67
C THR A 101 -5.25 5.68 -25.02
N GLU A 102 -6.33 5.31 -25.73
CA GLU A 102 -7.26 4.26 -25.30
C GLU A 102 -6.60 2.88 -25.23
N ASP A 103 -5.61 2.64 -26.09
CA ASP A 103 -4.83 1.40 -26.14
C ASP A 103 -3.75 1.33 -25.04
N ASN A 104 -3.76 2.26 -24.07
CA ASN A 104 -2.73 2.45 -23.05
C ASN A 104 -1.33 2.74 -23.61
N GLU A 105 -1.24 3.41 -24.76
CA GLU A 105 0.03 3.83 -25.35
C GLU A 105 0.28 5.31 -25.14
N PHE A 106 1.54 5.73 -25.16
CA PHE A 106 1.93 7.14 -25.19
C PHE A 106 3.16 7.33 -26.06
N VAL A 107 3.40 8.58 -26.47
CA VAL A 107 4.50 8.93 -27.38
C VAL A 107 5.59 9.66 -26.62
N ILE A 108 6.84 9.24 -26.81
CA ILE A 108 8.03 9.90 -26.26
C ILE A 108 8.90 10.42 -27.41
N GLN A 109 9.43 11.64 -27.28
CA GLN A 109 10.44 12.17 -28.19
C GLN A 109 11.83 11.64 -27.81
N GLN A 110 12.51 11.06 -28.78
CA GLN A 110 13.90 10.60 -28.72
C GLN A 110 14.74 11.30 -29.79
N ALA A 111 16.06 11.14 -29.73
CA ALA A 111 17.00 11.77 -30.66
C ALA A 111 16.74 11.39 -32.13
N ASN A 112 16.15 10.21 -32.38
CA ASN A 112 15.83 9.66 -33.69
C ASN A 112 14.34 9.79 -34.08
N GLY A 113 13.53 10.53 -33.32
CA GLY A 113 12.12 10.77 -33.64
C GLY A 113 11.16 10.44 -32.48
N PHE A 114 9.91 10.16 -32.81
CA PHE A 114 8.87 9.83 -31.83
C PHE A 114 8.65 8.32 -31.76
N VAL A 115 8.65 7.77 -30.54
CA VAL A 115 8.44 6.35 -30.28
C VAL A 115 7.17 6.15 -29.48
N LYS A 116 6.33 5.21 -29.93
CA LYS A 116 5.18 4.72 -29.17
C LYS A 116 5.62 3.73 -28.10
N VAL A 117 5.10 3.89 -26.89
CA VAL A 117 5.47 3.08 -25.71
C VAL A 117 4.21 2.64 -24.99
N ASP A 118 4.17 1.38 -24.56
CA ASP A 118 3.13 0.86 -23.67
C ASP A 118 3.27 1.45 -22.26
N ALA A 119 2.22 2.11 -21.78
CA ALA A 119 2.17 2.71 -20.46
C ALA A 119 2.31 1.68 -19.34
N LEU A 120 1.71 0.49 -19.49
CA LEU A 120 1.76 -0.54 -18.45
C LEU A 120 3.19 -1.07 -18.27
N GLY A 121 3.85 -1.46 -19.35
CA GLY A 121 5.25 -1.89 -19.35
C GLY A 121 6.19 -0.81 -18.81
N PHE A 122 5.98 0.45 -19.21
CA PHE A 122 6.77 1.57 -18.71
C PHE A 122 6.61 1.77 -17.21
N ILE A 123 5.38 1.90 -16.71
CA ILE A 123 5.10 2.05 -15.27
C ILE A 123 5.65 0.86 -14.49
N ARG A 124 5.48 -0.36 -14.99
CA ARG A 124 6.00 -1.58 -14.37
C ARG A 124 7.52 -1.54 -14.25
N SER A 125 8.23 -1.09 -15.28
CA SER A 125 9.69 -0.95 -15.24
C SER A 125 10.14 0.09 -14.21
N LYS A 126 9.42 1.21 -14.08
CA LYS A 126 9.72 2.25 -13.09
C LYS A 126 9.44 1.80 -11.66
N LEU A 127 8.39 1.01 -11.44
CA LEU A 127 8.10 0.39 -10.14
C LEU A 127 9.10 -0.73 -9.77
N ASN A 128 9.77 -1.32 -10.76
CA ASN A 128 10.84 -2.28 -10.49
C ASN A 128 12.14 -1.60 -10.05
N ASP A 129 12.31 -0.31 -10.36
CA ASP A 129 13.49 0.47 -9.99
C ASP A 129 13.37 0.97 -8.54
N LYS A 130 14.07 0.28 -7.64
CA LYS A 130 14.09 0.58 -6.20
C LYS A 130 14.63 1.98 -5.88
N THR A 131 15.35 2.63 -6.80
CA THR A 131 15.84 4.00 -6.59
C THR A 131 14.74 5.05 -6.78
N LEU A 132 13.65 4.69 -7.46
CA LEU A 132 12.54 5.61 -7.76
C LEU A 132 11.39 5.44 -6.79
N ILE A 133 10.97 4.21 -6.53
CA ILE A 133 9.81 3.90 -5.69
C ILE A 133 10.12 2.69 -4.84
N GLU A 134 10.09 2.88 -3.52
CA GLU A 134 10.21 1.80 -2.55
C GLU A 134 8.83 1.44 -1.99
N PHE A 135 8.53 0.14 -1.97
CA PHE A 135 7.37 -0.40 -1.28
C PHE A 135 7.73 -1.78 -0.71
N PRO A 136 7.03 -2.26 0.34
CA PRO A 136 7.32 -3.55 0.94
C PRO A 136 7.22 -4.71 -0.07
N GLU A 137 8.21 -5.60 -0.07
CA GLU A 137 8.33 -6.66 -1.07
C GLU A 137 7.13 -7.63 -1.04
N PHE A 138 6.55 -7.89 0.13
CA PHE A 138 5.34 -8.73 0.25
C PHE A 138 4.13 -8.18 -0.54
N ARG A 139 4.12 -6.88 -0.86
CA ARG A 139 3.06 -6.25 -1.67
C ARG A 139 3.32 -6.31 -3.16
N ARG A 140 4.54 -6.67 -3.59
CA ARG A 140 4.95 -6.60 -4.99
C ARG A 140 4.01 -7.37 -5.92
N SER A 141 3.69 -8.61 -5.56
CA SER A 141 2.77 -9.46 -6.31
C SER A 141 1.38 -8.83 -6.41
N TYR A 142 0.87 -8.28 -5.31
CA TYR A 142 -0.42 -7.59 -5.26
C TYR A 142 -0.43 -6.33 -6.15
N ILE A 143 0.61 -5.50 -6.05
CA ILE A 143 0.76 -4.27 -6.83
C ILE A 143 0.76 -4.58 -8.32
N PHE A 144 1.61 -5.52 -8.77
CA PHE A 144 1.69 -5.85 -10.20
C PHE A 144 0.44 -6.55 -10.72
N TYR A 145 -0.26 -7.32 -9.89
CA TYR A 145 -1.56 -7.88 -10.23
C TYR A 145 -2.63 -6.78 -10.40
N LYS A 146 -2.63 -5.75 -9.53
CA LYS A 146 -3.59 -4.64 -9.57
C LYS A 146 -3.24 -3.57 -10.61
N LEU A 147 -1.98 -3.47 -11.04
CA LEU A 147 -1.50 -2.39 -11.89
C LEU A 147 -2.33 -2.18 -13.19
N PRO A 148 -2.71 -3.22 -13.95
CA PRO A 148 -3.56 -3.03 -15.13
C PRO A 148 -4.93 -2.43 -14.80
N LYS A 149 -5.51 -2.78 -13.64
CA LYS A 149 -6.77 -2.20 -13.17
C LYS A 149 -6.58 -0.74 -12.78
N TRP A 150 -5.50 -0.40 -12.06
CA TRP A 150 -5.22 0.99 -11.68
C TRP A 150 -4.98 1.90 -12.87
N ILE A 151 -4.35 1.42 -13.94
CA ILE A 151 -4.19 2.20 -15.19
C ILE A 151 -5.57 2.49 -15.82
N LYS A 152 -6.45 1.49 -15.89
CA LYS A 152 -7.83 1.68 -16.36
C LYS A 152 -8.62 2.65 -15.46
N SER A 153 -8.47 2.53 -14.15
CA SER A 153 -9.10 3.41 -13.17
C SER A 153 -8.59 4.85 -13.26
N ALA A 154 -7.29 5.05 -13.49
CA ALA A 154 -6.70 6.37 -13.72
C ALA A 154 -7.30 7.02 -14.96
N ARG A 155 -7.39 6.28 -16.08
CA ARG A 155 -8.04 6.74 -17.30
C ARG A 155 -9.49 7.15 -17.03
N ARG A 156 -10.25 6.25 -16.40
CA ARG A 156 -11.66 6.46 -16.04
C ARG A 156 -11.84 7.74 -15.21
N ALA A 157 -11.08 7.90 -14.14
CA ALA A 157 -11.18 9.06 -13.25
C ALA A 157 -10.76 10.38 -13.91
N LEU A 158 -9.71 10.36 -14.73
CA LEU A 158 -9.14 11.56 -15.33
C LEU A 158 -9.94 12.04 -16.54
N TYR A 159 -10.31 11.12 -17.44
CA TYR A 159 -10.85 11.45 -18.76
C TYR A 159 -12.32 11.11 -18.94
N ASN A 160 -12.84 10.07 -18.27
CA ASN A 160 -14.23 9.62 -18.48
C ASN A 160 -15.21 10.20 -17.46
N LEU A 161 -14.78 10.46 -16.23
CA LEU A 161 -15.65 10.97 -15.16
C LEU A 161 -15.59 12.51 -15.04
N GLN A 162 -16.76 13.12 -15.02
CA GLN A 162 -16.98 14.57 -14.98
C GLN A 162 -17.56 15.01 -13.63
N LEU A 163 -17.04 16.14 -13.13
CA LEU A 163 -17.56 16.81 -11.94
C LEU A 163 -18.96 17.37 -12.26
N ASP A 164 -19.86 17.33 -11.28
CA ASP A 164 -21.26 17.78 -11.37
C ASP A 164 -22.15 16.94 -12.31
N ILE A 165 -21.63 15.84 -12.84
CA ILE A 165 -22.38 14.85 -13.63
C ILE A 165 -22.22 13.48 -12.97
N ASP A 166 -21.02 12.91 -13.01
CA ASP A 166 -20.77 11.56 -12.47
C ASP A 166 -20.51 11.56 -10.97
N TYR A 167 -20.00 12.67 -10.43
CA TYR A 167 -19.75 12.86 -9.00
C TYR A 167 -19.77 14.34 -8.63
N ILE A 168 -19.99 14.60 -7.35
CA ILE A 168 -19.86 15.93 -6.73
C ILE A 168 -18.78 15.91 -5.65
N ILE A 169 -18.37 17.09 -5.20
CA ILE A 169 -17.55 17.28 -4.01
C ILE A 169 -18.45 17.86 -2.93
N ASN A 170 -18.62 17.13 -1.81
CA ASN A 170 -19.45 17.59 -0.70
C ASN A 170 -18.77 18.72 0.11
N LYS A 171 -19.49 19.28 1.10
CA LYS A 171 -18.96 20.34 1.97
C LYS A 171 -17.75 19.89 2.80
N GLU A 172 -17.63 18.59 3.06
CA GLU A 172 -16.54 17.96 3.80
C GLU A 172 -15.34 17.62 2.88
N LYS A 173 -15.38 18.08 1.61
CA LYS A 173 -14.36 17.84 0.59
C LYS A 173 -14.16 16.36 0.25
N GLU A 174 -15.25 15.59 0.24
CA GLU A 174 -15.26 14.20 -0.18
C GLU A 174 -15.88 14.05 -1.57
N ILE A 175 -15.38 13.07 -2.33
CA ILE A 175 -15.93 12.70 -3.63
C ILE A 175 -17.18 11.86 -3.39
N VAL A 176 -18.33 12.28 -3.93
CA VAL A 176 -19.59 11.55 -3.80
C VAL A 176 -20.10 11.16 -5.20
N PRO A 177 -20.21 9.86 -5.51
CA PRO A 177 -20.80 9.39 -6.76
C PRO A 177 -22.24 9.89 -6.93
N VAL A 178 -22.60 10.23 -8.17
CA VAL A 178 -23.96 10.61 -8.55
C VAL A 178 -24.46 9.64 -9.61
N ASP A 179 -25.64 9.08 -9.37
CA ASP A 179 -26.32 8.23 -10.36
C ASP A 179 -27.11 9.09 -11.35
N TYR A 180 -26.38 9.85 -12.18
CA TYR A 180 -26.98 10.81 -13.11
C TYR A 180 -27.89 10.14 -14.14
N LEU A 181 -27.55 8.93 -14.58
CA LEU A 181 -28.27 8.23 -15.65
C LEU A 181 -29.65 7.73 -15.23
N ASN A 182 -29.88 7.43 -13.94
CA ASN A 182 -31.15 6.86 -13.49
C ASN A 182 -31.91 7.77 -12.53
N THR A 183 -31.26 8.30 -11.49
CA THR A 183 -31.98 8.90 -10.34
C THR A 183 -31.56 10.32 -10.00
N GLY A 184 -30.36 10.74 -10.40
CA GLY A 184 -29.74 12.00 -9.98
C GLY A 184 -29.37 12.03 -8.49
N VAL A 185 -29.52 10.92 -7.76
CA VAL A 185 -29.28 10.87 -6.32
C VAL A 185 -27.78 10.76 -6.05
N SER A 186 -27.32 11.58 -5.10
CA SER A 186 -25.96 11.51 -4.57
C SER A 186 -25.82 10.32 -3.61
N GLN A 187 -24.81 9.48 -3.82
CA GLN A 187 -24.58 8.26 -3.06
C GLN A 187 -23.47 8.47 -2.03
N THR A 188 -23.80 9.19 -0.95
CA THR A 188 -22.84 9.65 0.09
C THR A 188 -22.06 8.54 0.79
N HIS A 189 -22.58 7.31 0.81
CA HIS A 189 -21.91 6.18 1.46
C HIS A 189 -21.21 5.24 0.46
N MET A 190 -21.14 5.61 -0.82
CA MET A 190 -20.51 4.79 -1.85
C MET A 190 -19.13 5.33 -2.22
N HIS A 191 -18.14 4.43 -2.24
CA HIS A 191 -16.82 4.69 -2.80
C HIS A 191 -16.59 3.78 -4.02
N TRP A 192 -15.99 4.33 -5.08
CA TRP A 192 -15.54 3.51 -6.18
C TRP A 192 -14.29 2.71 -5.81
N SER A 193 -14.27 1.45 -6.24
CA SER A 193 -13.19 0.51 -5.99
C SER A 193 -12.00 0.67 -6.96
N ASP A 194 -10.97 -0.17 -6.76
CA ASP A 194 -9.81 -0.31 -7.65
C ASP A 194 -9.11 1.02 -7.98
N GLY A 195 -9.03 1.94 -7.02
CA GLY A 195 -8.26 3.18 -7.16
C GLY A 195 -9.01 4.35 -7.79
N VAL A 196 -10.20 4.15 -8.39
CA VAL A 196 -10.94 5.22 -9.09
C VAL A 196 -11.21 6.39 -8.16
N HIS A 197 -11.68 6.10 -6.94
CA HIS A 197 -11.99 7.13 -5.96
C HIS A 197 -10.72 7.91 -5.54
N GLN A 198 -9.60 7.22 -5.33
CA GLN A 198 -8.31 7.84 -5.01
C GLN A 198 -7.79 8.72 -6.16
N PHE A 199 -7.98 8.31 -7.41
CA PHE A 199 -7.60 9.14 -8.56
C PHE A 199 -8.46 10.40 -8.69
N LEU A 200 -9.75 10.34 -8.35
CA LEU A 200 -10.61 11.51 -8.28
C LEU A 200 -10.22 12.44 -7.12
N GLN A 201 -9.89 11.88 -5.96
CA GLN A 201 -9.33 12.66 -4.86
C GLN A 201 -8.04 13.37 -5.29
N LEU A 202 -7.13 12.68 -6.00
CA LEU A 202 -5.92 13.31 -6.57
C LEU A 202 -6.22 14.39 -7.61
N LYS A 203 -7.21 14.17 -8.49
CA LYS A 203 -7.64 15.14 -9.52
C LYS A 203 -8.06 16.48 -8.90
N HIS A 204 -8.59 16.45 -7.69
CA HIS A 204 -9.11 17.63 -6.96
C HIS A 204 -8.27 18.04 -5.74
N ASN A 205 -7.05 17.49 -5.59
CA ASN A 205 -6.15 17.77 -4.46
C ASN A 205 -6.77 17.46 -3.08
N LEU A 206 -7.55 16.38 -2.99
CA LEU A 206 -8.25 15.92 -1.79
C LEU A 206 -7.59 14.70 -1.14
N LEU A 207 -6.58 14.10 -1.78
CA LEU A 207 -5.86 12.96 -1.22
C LEU A 207 -4.67 13.45 -0.37
N GLU A 208 -4.75 13.23 0.94
CA GLU A 208 -3.62 13.40 1.87
C GLU A 208 -2.42 12.51 1.48
#